data_AF-A0A4V6Y7C6-F1
#
_entry.id   AF-A0A4V6Y7C6-F1
#
_cell.length_a   1.000
_cell.length_b   1.000
_cell.length_c   1.000
_cell.angle_alpha   90.00
_cell.angle_beta   90.00
_cell.angle_gamma   90.00
#
_symmetry.space_group_name_H-M   'P 1'
#
loop_
_entity.id
_entity.type
_entity.pdbx_description
1 polymer ?
#
loop_
_entity_poly.entity_id
_entity_poly.type
_entity_poly.pdbx_seq_one_letter_code
_entity_poly.pdbx_strand_id
1 'polypeptide(L)' 'MNFPVMSVDDFYADDYYLARAEHYRHAKETAADQFTRYFLERMEHSYRVLAASETALAVSQNAEEETENPRDQPGT' A
#
# COMPACT_ATOMS: atom_id res chain seq x y z
N MET A 1 25.25 -16.90 6.09
CA MET A 1 24.46 -15.80 6.68
C MET A 1 23.04 -15.96 6.17
N ASN A 2 22.10 -16.26 7.05
CA ASN A 2 20.68 -16.39 6.71
C ASN A 2 20.03 -15.07 7.12
N PHE A 3 19.67 -14.22 6.17
CA PHE A 3 18.92 -13.01 6.49
C PHE A 3 17.49 -13.45 6.84
N PRO A 4 16.96 -13.10 8.02
CA PRO A 4 15.56 -13.36 8.31
C PRO A 4 14.74 -12.64 7.24
N VAL A 5 14.00 -13.42 6.45
CA VAL A 5 12.91 -12.90 5.62
C VAL A 5 11.92 -12.35 6.64
N MET A 6 11.98 -11.04 6.89
CA MET A 6 11.00 -10.38 7.74
C MET A 6 9.66 -10.53 7.04
N SER A 7 8.76 -11.29 7.68
CA SER A 7 7.37 -11.45 7.25
C SER A 7 6.75 -10.07 7.11
N VAL A 8 6.08 -9.84 5.99
CA VAL A 8 5.45 -8.55 5.64
C VAL A 8 4.19 -8.31 6.49
N ASP A 9 3.88 -9.21 7.43
CA ASP A 9 2.61 -9.25 8.17
C ASP A 9 2.48 -8.19 9.29
N ASP A 10 3.52 -7.44 9.65
CA ASP A 10 3.47 -6.46 10.77
C ASP A 10 3.73 -4.99 10.38
N PHE A 11 3.90 -4.69 9.08
CA PHE A 11 3.96 -3.30 8.59
C PHE A 11 2.82 -3.09 7.59
N TYR A 12 1.94 -2.15 7.90
CA TYR A 12 0.90 -1.61 7.01
C TYR A 12 1.44 -1.50 5.57
N ALA A 13 0.93 -2.34 4.66
CA ALA A 13 1.47 -2.46 3.30
C ALA A 13 1.40 -1.14 2.53
N ASP A 14 0.41 -0.30 2.84
CA ASP A 14 0.30 1.08 2.37
C ASP A 14 1.46 1.96 2.84
N ASP A 15 1.89 1.88 4.11
CA ASP A 15 3.06 2.64 4.60
C ASP A 15 4.34 2.27 3.84
N TYR A 16 4.53 0.98 3.53
CA TYR A 16 5.66 0.53 2.72
C TYR A 16 5.64 1.14 1.32
N TYR A 17 4.48 1.11 0.66
CA TYR A 17 4.31 1.66 -0.68
C TYR A 17 4.44 3.19 -0.70
N LEU A 18 3.92 3.89 0.32
CA LEU A 18 4.10 5.33 0.47
C LEU A 18 5.57 5.72 0.67
N ALA A 19 6.31 4.99 1.51
CA ALA A 19 7.73 5.20 1.71
C ALA A 19 8.53 5.02 0.40
N ARG A 20 8.15 4.03 -0.41
CA ARG A 20 8.74 3.85 -1.76
C ARG A 20 8.38 4.99 -2.70
N ALA A 21 7.14 5.46 -2.73
CA ALA A 21 6.74 6.60 -3.54
C ALA A 21 7.55 7.86 -3.20
N GLU A 22 7.73 8.15 -1.92
CA GLU A 22 8.55 9.29 -1.46
C GLU A 22 10.02 9.16 -1.85
N HIS A 23 10.57 7.93 -1.78
CA HIS A 23 11.93 7.68 -2.26
C HIS A 23 12.10 8.03 -3.75
N TYR A 24 11.16 7.63 -4.60
CA TYR A 24 11.21 7.97 -6.03
C TYR A 24 10.97 9.45 -6.30
N ARG A 25 10.13 10.12 -5.50
CA ARG A 25 9.92 11.58 -5.58
C ARG A 25 11.23 12.33 -5.35
N HIS A 26 11.97 11.98 -4.29
CA HIS A 26 13.26 12.59 -4.02
C HIS A 26 14.31 12.27 -5.08
N ALA A 27 14.36 11.02 -5.56
CA ALA A 27 15.25 10.65 -6.65
C ALA A 27 14.96 11.48 -7.93
N LYS A 28 13.68 11.69 -8.26
CA LYS A 28 13.23 12.47 -9.41
C LYS A 28 13.67 13.93 -9.36
N GLU A 29 13.63 14.54 -8.17
CA GLU A 29 14.08 15.92 -7.94
C GLU A 29 15.59 16.08 -8.20
N THR A 30 16.38 15.03 -7.98
CA THR A 30 17.84 15.02 -8.21
C THR A 30 18.25 14.56 -9.60
N ALA A 31 17.33 14.03 -10.40
CA ALA A 31 17.63 13.48 -11.72
C ALA A 31 17.99 14.60 -12.73
N ALA A 32 19.14 14.45 -13.38
CA ALA A 32 19.69 15.42 -14.32
C ALA A 32 19.06 15.32 -15.72
N ASP A 33 18.65 14.11 -16.13
CA ASP A 33 18.09 13.86 -17.45
C ASP A 33 16.57 13.62 -17.43
N GLN A 34 15.94 13.92 -18.57
CA GLN A 34 14.49 13.88 -18.70
C GLN A 34 13.94 12.44 -18.75
N PHE A 35 14.71 11.49 -19.27
CA PHE A 35 14.29 10.09 -19.34
C PHE A 35 14.20 9.50 -17.92
N THR A 36 15.26 9.65 -17.13
CA THR A 36 15.32 9.20 -15.74
C THR A 36 14.25 9.89 -14.91
N ARG A 37 14.03 11.20 -15.10
CA ARG A 37 12.96 11.92 -14.40
C ARG A 37 11.58 11.32 -14.69
N TYR A 38 11.28 11.08 -15.97
CA TYR A 38 10.00 10.47 -16.37
C TYR A 38 9.85 9.04 -15.84
N PHE A 39 10.92 8.24 -15.89
CA PHE A 39 10.91 6.89 -15.30
C PHE A 39 10.61 6.92 -13.80
N LEU A 40 11.29 7.77 -13.04
CA LEU A 40 11.10 7.90 -11.60
C LEU A 40 9.70 8.43 -11.25
N GLU A 41 9.14 9.32 -12.07
CA GLU A 41 7.75 9.77 -11.93
C GLU A 41 6.75 8.63 -12.11
N ARG A 42 6.97 7.75 -13.11
CA ARG A 42 6.15 6.55 -13.29
C ARG A 42 6.24 5.61 -12.09
N MET A 43 7.44 5.42 -11.54
CA MET A 43 7.63 4.60 -10.34
C MET A 43 6.92 5.20 -9.12
N GLU A 44 7.09 6.50 -8.86
CA GLU A 44 6.37 7.22 -7.79
C GLU A 44 4.86 7.01 -7.92
N HIS A 45 4.31 7.19 -9.12
CA HIS A 45 2.88 7.03 -9.36
C HIS A 45 2.40 5.59 -9.12
N SER A 46 3.12 4.58 -9.62
CA SER A 46 2.77 3.17 -9.43
C SER A 46 2.69 2.80 -7.95
N TYR A 47 3.64 3.26 -7.13
CA TYR A 47 3.62 2.98 -5.70
C TYR A 47 2.48 3.68 -4.95
N ARG A 48 2.10 4.90 -5.36
CA ARG A 48 0.90 5.55 -4.79
C ARG A 48 -0.38 4.82 -5.14
N VAL A 49 -0.48 4.27 -6.35
CA VAL A 49 -1.63 3.43 -6.75
C VAL A 49 -1.68 2.16 -5.89
N LEU A 50 -0.55 1.49 -5.69
CA LEU A 50 -0.50 0.30 -4.82
C LEU A 50 -0.91 0.62 -3.38
N ALA A 51 -0.40 1.72 -2.80
CA ALA A 51 -0.82 2.16 -1.47
C ALA A 51 -2.35 2.37 -1.39
N ALA A 52 -2.92 3.08 -2.37
CA ALA A 52 -4.36 3.31 -2.43
C ALA A 52 -5.16 2.00 -2.59
N SER A 53 -4.64 1.01 -3.33
CA SER A 53 -5.25 -0.30 -3.45
C SER A 53 -5.25 -1.07 -2.14
N GLU A 54 -4.15 -1.08 -1.39
CA GLU A 54 -4.10 -1.71 -0.06
C GLU A 54 -5.09 -1.07 0.91
N THR A 55 -5.16 0.26 0.94
CA THR A 55 -6.16 0.96 1.76
C THR A 55 -7.58 0.58 1.36
N ALA A 56 -7.87 0.49 0.05
CA ALA A 56 -9.19 0.09 -0.43
C ALA A 56 -9.54 -1.36 -0.05
N LEU A 57 -8.58 -2.28 -0.12
CA LEU A 57 -8.75 -3.67 0.31
C LEU A 57 -9.00 -3.75 1.82
N ALA A 58 -8.23 -3.02 2.62
CA ALA A 58 -8.42 -2.97 4.07
C ALA A 58 -9.82 -2.43 4.43
N VAL A 59 -10.30 -1.39 3.75
CA VAL A 59 -11.67 -0.87 3.95
C VAL A 59 -12.72 -1.92 3.55
N SER A 60 -12.52 -2.63 2.44
CA SER A 60 -13.46 -3.66 1.98
C SER A 60 -13.56 -4.83 2.96
N GLN A 61 -12.43 -5.30 3.50
CA GLN A 61 -12.41 -6.40 4.47
C GLN A 61 -13.13 -6.02 5.78
N ASN A 62 -12.88 -4.82 6.30
CA ASN A 62 -13.58 -4.33 7.47
C ASN A 62 -15.10 -4.19 7.23
N ALA A 63 -15.52 -3.81 6.01
CA ALA A 63 -16.93 -3.72 5.66
C ALA A 63 -17.62 -5.09 5.54
N GLU A 64 -16.90 -6.13 5.11
CA GLU A 64 -17.42 -7.51 5.06
C GLU A 64 -17.59 -8.09 6.47
N GLU A 65 -16.64 -7.86 7.38
CA GLU A 65 -16.73 -8.29 8.79
C GLU A 65 -17.92 -7.66 9.54
N GLU A 66 -18.25 -6.38 9.27
CA GLU A 66 -19.41 -5.73 9.89
C GLU A 66 -20.76 -6.25 9.38
N THR A 67 -20.81 -6.83 8.18
CA THR A 67 -22.06 -7.37 7.59
C THR A 67 -22.36 -8.83 7.97
N GLU A 68 -21.40 -9.57 8.53
CA GLU A 68 -21.58 -10.98 8.88
C GLU A 68 -22.25 -11.20 10.26
N ASN A 69 -22.70 -10.14 10.95
CA ASN A 69 -23.49 -10.29 12.18
C ASN A 69 -24.88 -9.63 12.10
N PRO A 70 -25.88 -10.41 11.64
CA PRO A 70 -27.12 -10.49 12.40
C PRO A 70 -27.48 -11.97 12.64
N ARG A 71 -26.74 -12.63 13.53
CA ARG A 71 -27.22 -13.84 14.22
C ARG A 71 -27.51 -13.53 15.68
N ASP A 72 -28.46 -12.63 15.90
CA ASP A 72 -29.27 -12.61 17.12
C ASP A 72 -30.73 -12.41 16.73
N GLN A 73 -31.35 -13.49 16.23
CA GLN A 73 -32.75 -13.74 16.52
C GLN A 73 -32.82 -14.59 17.79
N PRO A 74 -33.43 -14.11 18.88
CA PRO A 74 -34.20 -14.98 19.74
C PRO A 74 -35.67 -14.86 19.34
N GLY A 75 -36.24 -16.00 18.97
CA GLY A 75 -37.64 -16.09 18.57
C GLY A 75 -38.63 -15.72 19.67
N THR A 76 -39.83 -15.34 19.25
CA THR A 76 -41.14 -15.82 19.74
C THR A 76 -42.24 -15.23 18.88
#